data_AF-A0A4Q6IMC9-F1
#
_entry.id   AF-A0A4Q6IMC9-F1
#
_cell.length_a   1.000
_cell.length_b   1.000
_cell.length_c   1.000
_cell.angle_alpha   90.00
_cell.angle_beta   90.00
_cell.angle_gamma   90.00
#
_symmetry.space_group_name_H-M   'P 1'
#
loop_
_entity.id
_entity.type
_entity.pdbx_description
1 polymer ?
#
loop_
_entity_poly.entity_id
_entity_poly.type
_entity_poly.pdbx_seq_one_letter_code
_entity_poly.pdbx_strand_id
1 'polypeptide(L)'
;MCQPRVRHSRQCCWHGPQSGRMIQPACTCGRLPAWCPFTCGLKWGHRTEVALMGKVSHNAAPSALGYQHQTWWALLELLRLGHSRPDAAISLELFDDIAWEHGGTATELLQIKHHQNGQRTLTDASVDVWSTLKVWMDTAVPADSEGPELMLVTTQVARPGTAIAALRLETRDDDFALSGLEMAALERASGRTQEAREQFLALGPADQQAFISRIQVIDGSPHIDDVPGLVRAQLHWALPTGHEDAFLAMVWRWWDEQALAMLQRRQHGVDASAAHVAVAGMRDQFTRAMLPTTIELDEIDAHAVAATYDNCPFVQQMHWVAYPPRNLQRAIVDYYRAHTQIVHWLDHALLSPAELTRFGEELLDEWEREFEWMEMEIGPVADEISKQQAGAKLLRQLMQQAGPFLSRRYHDAFLARGQRHILADEGRIGWHADFRARLERLLVQP
;
A
#
# COMPACT_ATOMS: atom_id res chain seq x y z
N MET A 1 -25.66 -38.07 23.09
CA MET A 1 -26.39 -38.72 21.98
C MET A 1 -26.19 -37.85 20.75
N CYS A 2 -25.17 -38.16 19.94
CA CYS A 2 -25.24 -38.91 18.67
C CYS A 2 -25.24 -37.97 17.46
N GLN A 3 -24.12 -38.00 16.73
CA GLN A 3 -24.02 -37.59 15.33
C GLN A 3 -25.04 -38.34 14.45
N PRO A 4 -25.11 -37.97 13.16
CA PRO A 4 -24.59 -38.94 12.20
C PRO A 4 -23.67 -38.34 11.12
N ARG A 5 -22.64 -39.15 10.83
CA ARG A 5 -21.84 -39.18 9.59
C ARG A 5 -22.66 -39.80 8.46
N VAL A 6 -22.37 -39.41 7.22
CA VAL A 6 -22.43 -40.34 6.08
C VAL A 6 -21.16 -40.19 5.23
N ARG A 7 -20.46 -41.31 5.04
CA ARG A 7 -19.38 -41.57 4.06
C ARG A 7 -19.89 -42.62 3.08
N HIS A 8 -19.55 -42.50 1.80
CA HIS A 8 -19.27 -43.60 0.85
C HIS A 8 -18.33 -43.01 -0.23
N SER A 9 -17.06 -43.37 -0.43
CA SER A 9 -16.36 -44.64 -0.73
C SER A 9 -16.54 -45.18 -2.17
N ARG A 10 -15.59 -44.78 -3.03
CA ARG A 10 -14.85 -45.51 -4.10
C ARG A 10 -15.57 -46.55 -4.98
N GLN A 11 -15.36 -46.45 -6.29
CA GLN A 11 -14.97 -47.59 -7.14
C GLN A 11 -14.28 -47.14 -8.45
N CYS A 12 -13.10 -47.72 -8.71
CA CYS A 12 -12.46 -47.81 -10.03
C CYS A 12 -12.91 -49.11 -10.70
N CYS A 13 -13.04 -49.14 -12.03
CA CYS A 13 -12.57 -50.25 -12.88
C CYS A 13 -12.70 -49.93 -14.39
N TRP A 14 -11.69 -50.38 -15.12
CA TRP A 14 -11.47 -50.32 -16.57
C TRP A 14 -12.41 -51.24 -17.37
N HIS A 15 -12.71 -50.88 -18.63
CA HIS A 15 -12.54 -51.71 -19.86
C HIS A 15 -13.09 -51.00 -21.12
N GLY A 16 -12.27 -50.87 -22.19
CA GLY A 16 -12.75 -50.78 -23.59
C GLY A 16 -13.04 -52.18 -24.18
N PRO A 17 -13.21 -52.40 -25.51
CA PRO A 17 -12.85 -51.53 -26.65
C PRO A 17 -13.77 -51.58 -27.93
N GLN A 18 -13.29 -50.95 -29.03
CA GLN A 18 -13.61 -51.16 -30.48
C GLN A 18 -14.98 -50.66 -31.00
N SER A 19 -15.21 -50.13 -32.21
CA SER A 19 -14.53 -49.88 -33.51
C SER A 19 -15.42 -48.83 -34.24
N GLY A 20 -14.99 -47.89 -35.08
CA GLY A 20 -14.31 -48.00 -36.38
C GLY A 20 -15.16 -47.30 -37.46
N ARG A 21 -14.61 -46.32 -38.19
CA ARG A 21 -14.68 -46.15 -39.67
C ARG A 21 -14.16 -44.78 -40.13
N MET A 22 -13.20 -44.86 -41.05
CA MET A 22 -12.69 -43.82 -41.94
C MET A 22 -13.80 -43.23 -42.83
N ILE A 23 -13.62 -41.98 -43.27
CA ILE A 23 -13.59 -41.55 -44.68
C ILE A 23 -12.93 -40.15 -44.74
N GLN A 24 -11.83 -40.06 -45.49
CA GLN A 24 -11.30 -38.87 -46.19
C GLN A 24 -11.44 -39.18 -47.70
N PRO A 25 -11.53 -38.21 -48.65
CA PRO A 25 -10.47 -37.22 -48.99
C PRO A 25 -11.04 -35.81 -49.31
N ALA A 26 -10.29 -34.71 -49.43
CA ALA A 26 -9.32 -34.43 -50.49
C ALA A 26 -8.42 -33.21 -50.18
N CYS A 27 -7.23 -33.26 -50.76
CA CYS A 27 -6.12 -32.33 -50.67
C CYS A 27 -6.34 -31.02 -51.46
N THR A 28 -5.73 -29.92 -50.97
CA THR A 28 -4.86 -29.07 -51.82
C THR A 28 -3.74 -28.46 -51.00
N CYS A 29 -2.58 -28.36 -51.65
CA CYS A 29 -1.23 -28.21 -51.12
C CYS A 29 -0.82 -26.73 -50.95
N GLY A 30 0.02 -26.42 -49.96
CA GLY A 30 0.47 -25.04 -49.70
C GLY A 30 1.57 -24.88 -48.63
N ARG A 31 2.71 -25.57 -48.83
CA ARG A 31 4.10 -25.30 -48.35
C ARG A 31 4.38 -24.78 -46.92
N LEU A 32 5.01 -25.71 -46.18
CA LEU A 32 5.84 -25.70 -44.96
C LEU A 32 7.21 -24.96 -45.12
N PRO A 33 8.09 -24.79 -44.08
CA PRO A 33 8.28 -25.74 -42.97
C PRO A 33 8.58 -25.25 -41.54
N ALA A 34 8.14 -26.08 -40.60
CA ALA A 34 8.67 -26.29 -39.25
C ALA A 34 9.88 -27.23 -39.28
N TRP A 35 10.78 -27.23 -38.28
CA TRP A 35 11.43 -28.46 -37.78
C TRP A 35 11.88 -28.34 -36.31
N CYS A 36 11.57 -29.41 -35.56
CA CYS A 36 11.95 -29.74 -34.18
C CYS A 36 13.36 -30.40 -34.13
N PRO A 37 13.92 -30.67 -32.94
CA PRO A 37 15.35 -30.92 -32.72
C PRO A 37 15.77 -32.38 -32.88
N PHE A 38 17.04 -32.62 -33.24
CA PHE A 38 17.69 -33.93 -33.15
C PHE A 38 19.02 -33.82 -32.39
N THR A 39 19.10 -34.60 -31.32
CA THR A 39 20.32 -35.06 -30.67
C THR A 39 21.12 -36.00 -31.59
N CYS A 40 22.43 -35.82 -31.68
CA CYS A 40 23.35 -36.90 -32.06
C CYS A 40 24.70 -36.70 -31.36
N GLY A 41 25.08 -37.67 -30.55
CA GLY A 41 26.40 -37.76 -29.95
C GLY A 41 27.41 -38.37 -30.91
N LEU A 42 28.65 -37.88 -30.87
CA LEU A 42 29.82 -38.64 -31.30
C LEU A 42 31.01 -38.35 -30.39
N LYS A 43 31.76 -39.42 -30.16
CA LYS A 43 32.74 -39.64 -29.10
C LYS A 43 34.18 -39.32 -29.57
N TRP A 44 34.90 -38.61 -28.70
CA TRP A 44 36.33 -38.73 -28.32
C TRP A 44 37.46 -38.46 -29.34
N GLY A 45 38.38 -37.55 -28.94
CA GLY A 45 39.77 -37.57 -29.41
C GLY A 45 40.55 -36.27 -29.24
N HIS A 46 41.00 -35.98 -28.01
CA HIS A 46 42.28 -35.38 -27.60
C HIS A 46 42.13 -34.44 -26.40
N ARG A 47 42.75 -34.89 -25.31
CA ARG A 47 42.82 -34.25 -24.00
C ARG A 47 43.93 -33.19 -24.07
N THR A 48 43.56 -31.92 -24.20
CA THR A 48 44.46 -30.80 -23.88
C THR A 48 44.11 -30.35 -22.48
N GLU A 49 44.94 -30.76 -21.54
CA GLU A 49 44.92 -30.35 -20.15
C GLU A 49 45.31 -28.86 -20.11
N VAL A 50 44.32 -27.97 -20.13
CA VAL A 50 44.56 -26.56 -19.86
C VAL A 50 44.63 -26.41 -18.35
N ALA A 51 45.83 -26.53 -17.82
CA ALA A 51 46.17 -26.09 -16.49
C ALA A 51 45.98 -24.56 -16.40
N LEU A 52 44.76 -24.12 -16.08
CA LEU A 52 44.50 -22.76 -15.62
C LEU A 52 44.75 -22.70 -14.12
N MET A 53 46.03 -22.67 -13.75
CA MET A 53 46.45 -22.19 -12.44
C MET A 53 46.88 -20.73 -12.60
N GLY A 54 46.02 -19.82 -12.14
CA GLY A 54 46.30 -18.40 -12.03
C GLY A 54 45.25 -17.71 -11.15
N LYS A 55 45.51 -17.66 -9.84
CA LYS A 55 44.89 -16.73 -8.86
C LYS A 55 45.08 -15.30 -9.38
N VAL A 56 44.10 -14.39 -9.35
CA VAL A 56 43.36 -13.87 -8.18
C VAL A 56 41.92 -13.61 -8.60
N SER A 57 40.93 -14.25 -7.97
CA SER A 57 39.53 -13.86 -8.17
C SER A 57 39.16 -12.81 -7.12
N HIS A 58 39.27 -11.53 -7.46
CA HIS A 58 38.46 -10.52 -6.77
C HIS A 58 36.99 -10.79 -7.15
N ASN A 59 36.36 -11.70 -6.41
CA ASN A 59 34.94 -12.01 -6.58
C ASN A 59 34.14 -10.91 -5.89
N ALA A 60 33.56 -10.00 -6.67
CA ALA A 60 32.75 -8.89 -6.16
C ALA A 60 31.33 -9.33 -5.75
N ALA A 61 30.93 -10.57 -6.03
CA ALA A 61 29.58 -11.05 -5.76
C ALA A 61 29.14 -10.95 -4.28
N PRO A 62 29.99 -11.28 -3.27
CA PRO A 62 29.60 -11.15 -1.87
C PRO A 62 29.33 -9.68 -1.47
N SER A 63 30.18 -8.76 -1.92
CA SER A 63 30.01 -7.34 -1.64
C SER A 63 28.77 -6.77 -2.33
N ALA A 64 28.57 -7.10 -3.62
CA ALA A 64 27.38 -6.68 -4.35
C ALA A 64 26.08 -7.20 -3.71
N LEU A 65 26.09 -8.44 -3.23
CA LEU A 65 24.95 -9.01 -2.52
C LEU A 65 24.70 -8.31 -1.18
N GLY A 66 25.76 -7.96 -0.45
CA GLY A 66 25.66 -7.18 0.80
C GLY A 66 24.98 -5.82 0.56
N TYR A 67 25.43 -5.08 -0.45
CA TYR A 67 24.79 -3.82 -0.83
C TYR A 67 23.34 -4.01 -1.28
N GLN A 68 23.04 -5.04 -2.06
CA GLN A 68 21.67 -5.33 -2.46
C GLN A 68 20.78 -5.68 -1.25
N HIS A 69 21.33 -6.39 -0.26
CA HIS A 69 20.60 -6.71 0.96
C HIS A 69 20.29 -5.46 1.77
N GLN A 70 21.23 -4.52 1.90
CA GLN A 70 21.02 -3.23 2.55
C GLN A 70 19.89 -2.43 1.87
N THR A 71 19.93 -2.30 0.54
CA THR A 71 18.89 -1.55 -0.18
C THR A 71 17.52 -2.20 -0.04
N TRP A 72 17.43 -3.53 -0.09
CA TRP A 72 16.16 -4.25 0.07
C TRP A 72 15.64 -4.22 1.50
N TRP A 73 16.54 -4.31 2.48
CA TRP A 73 16.19 -4.21 3.89
C TRP A 73 15.60 -2.84 4.21
N ALA A 74 16.16 -1.76 3.65
CA ALA A 74 15.62 -0.42 3.84
C ALA A 74 14.17 -0.28 3.37
N LEU A 75 13.80 -0.85 2.21
CA LEU A 75 12.39 -0.85 1.79
C LEU A 75 11.51 -1.60 2.81
N LEU A 76 11.98 -2.75 3.28
CA LEU A 76 11.25 -3.54 4.26
C LEU A 76 11.05 -2.78 5.58
N GLU A 77 12.09 -2.11 6.08
CA GLU A 77 12.02 -1.26 7.28
C GLU A 77 11.06 -0.09 7.09
N LEU A 78 11.15 0.60 5.96
CA LEU A 78 10.25 1.70 5.59
C LEU A 78 8.77 1.24 5.61
N LEU A 79 8.48 0.07 5.05
CA LEU A 79 7.12 -0.48 5.01
C LEU A 79 6.63 -0.98 6.38
N ARG A 80 7.52 -1.48 7.24
CA ARG A 80 7.17 -1.96 8.60
C ARG A 80 6.87 -0.81 9.56
N LEU A 81 7.72 0.22 9.55
CA LEU A 81 7.75 1.25 10.59
C LEU A 81 7.25 2.61 10.12
N GLY A 82 7.16 2.84 8.81
CA GLY A 82 6.77 4.14 8.25
C GLY A 82 5.38 4.62 8.72
N HIS A 83 4.44 3.69 8.93
CA HIS A 83 3.12 4.01 9.51
C HIS A 83 3.22 4.66 10.90
N SER A 84 4.13 4.17 11.74
CA SER A 84 4.34 4.70 13.10
C SER A 84 5.24 5.93 13.14
N ARG A 85 5.89 6.29 12.02
CA ARG A 85 6.87 7.37 11.91
C ARG A 85 6.63 8.22 10.65
N PRO A 86 5.46 8.86 10.49
CA PRO A 86 5.06 9.51 9.24
C PRO A 86 5.96 10.69 8.83
N ASP A 87 6.58 11.35 9.82
CA ASP A 87 7.47 12.50 9.64
C ASP A 87 8.96 12.11 9.65
N ALA A 88 9.27 10.82 9.64
CA ALA A 88 10.64 10.32 9.54
C ALA A 88 10.97 9.93 8.09
N ALA A 89 12.25 10.03 7.76
CA ALA A 89 12.79 9.58 6.48
C ALA A 89 13.77 8.43 6.69
N ILE A 90 13.92 7.61 5.65
CA ILE A 90 14.95 6.58 5.59
C ILE A 90 16.04 7.01 4.60
N SER A 91 17.30 6.89 5.00
CA SER A 91 18.46 7.19 4.16
C SER A 91 19.39 5.98 4.04
N LEU A 92 20.21 5.98 2.97
CA LEU A 92 21.16 4.91 2.64
C LEU A 92 22.57 5.51 2.52
N GLU A 93 23.57 4.85 3.11
CA GLU A 93 25.00 5.19 2.98
C GLU A 93 25.32 6.67 3.31
N LEU A 94 24.50 7.27 4.19
CA LEU A 94 24.60 8.66 4.60
C LEU A 94 25.16 8.78 6.01
N PHE A 95 24.48 8.15 6.98
CA PHE A 95 24.89 8.10 8.38
C PHE A 95 25.44 6.71 8.78
N ASP A 96 24.84 5.65 8.23
CA ASP A 96 25.25 4.25 8.30
C ASP A 96 24.73 3.54 7.02
N ASP A 97 24.78 2.21 6.95
CA ASP A 97 24.23 1.43 5.84
C ASP A 97 22.77 1.85 5.56
N ILE A 98 21.97 1.97 6.62
CA ILE A 98 20.60 2.49 6.63
C ILE A 98 20.43 3.39 7.87
N ALA A 99 19.69 4.49 7.76
CA ALA A 99 19.35 5.30 8.93
C ALA A 99 17.90 5.80 8.87
N TRP A 100 17.28 5.93 10.04
CA TRP A 100 16.09 6.75 10.22
C TRP A 100 16.50 8.15 10.65
N GLU A 101 15.86 9.16 10.09
CA GLU A 101 16.14 10.56 10.39
C GLU A 101 14.85 11.37 10.53
N HIS A 102 14.92 12.44 11.31
CA HIS A 102 13.86 13.43 11.43
C HIS A 102 14.47 14.82 11.23
N GLY A 103 13.95 15.57 10.24
CA GLY A 103 14.48 16.90 9.92
C GLY A 103 15.98 16.93 9.57
N GLY A 104 16.50 15.85 8.96
CA GLY A 104 17.91 15.70 8.60
C GLY A 104 18.85 15.32 9.75
N THR A 105 18.30 15.02 10.94
CA THR A 105 19.07 14.48 12.07
C THR A 105 18.77 13.01 12.22
N ALA A 106 19.81 12.16 12.22
CA ALA A 106 19.66 10.73 12.42
C ALA A 106 19.13 10.42 13.84
N THR A 107 18.09 9.61 13.91
CA THR A 107 17.51 9.10 15.17
C THR A 107 17.87 7.65 15.42
N GLU A 108 18.08 6.86 14.35
CA GLU A 108 18.48 5.46 14.44
C GLU A 108 19.44 5.12 13.31
N LEU A 109 20.53 4.43 13.62
CA LEU A 109 21.56 3.96 12.69
C LEU A 109 21.51 2.44 12.63
N LEU A 110 21.32 1.88 11.44
CA LEU A 110 21.23 0.45 11.21
C LEU A 110 22.45 -0.01 10.41
N GLN A 111 23.30 -0.81 11.04
CA GLN A 111 24.38 -1.52 10.37
C GLN A 111 23.91 -2.94 9.99
N ILE A 112 23.97 -3.28 8.71
CA ILE A 112 23.43 -4.53 8.17
C ILE A 112 24.57 -5.51 7.85
N LYS A 113 24.51 -6.72 8.43
CA LYS A 113 25.46 -7.82 8.17
C LYS A 113 24.78 -9.03 7.54
N HIS A 114 25.02 -9.21 6.25
CA HIS A 114 24.50 -10.33 5.47
C HIS A 114 25.55 -11.44 5.27
N HIS A 115 25.16 -12.69 5.49
CA HIS A 115 26.03 -13.85 5.36
C HIS A 115 25.41 -14.91 4.44
N GLN A 116 26.14 -15.29 3.38
CA GLN A 116 25.68 -16.27 2.38
C GLN A 116 25.61 -17.72 2.88
N ASN A 117 26.38 -18.10 3.91
CA ASN A 117 26.59 -19.50 4.29
C ASN A 117 26.35 -19.74 5.80
N GLY A 118 25.18 -20.32 6.09
CA GLY A 118 24.78 -20.87 7.39
C GLY A 118 24.50 -19.82 8.47
N GLN A 119 23.65 -20.17 9.44
CA GLN A 119 23.50 -19.40 10.67
C GLN A 119 24.81 -19.50 11.46
N ARG A 120 25.70 -18.53 11.25
CA ARG A 120 26.90 -18.39 12.06
C ARG A 120 26.50 -17.86 13.43
N THR A 121 27.21 -18.32 14.45
CA THR A 121 27.05 -17.81 15.80
C THR A 121 27.73 -16.46 15.92
N LEU A 122 27.01 -15.47 16.43
CA LEU A 122 27.54 -14.17 16.82
C LEU A 122 27.94 -14.24 18.31
N THR A 123 29.17 -13.84 18.61
CA THR A 123 29.78 -13.88 19.94
C THR A 123 30.44 -12.55 20.25
N ASP A 124 30.77 -12.31 21.52
CA ASP A 124 31.41 -11.06 21.97
C ASP A 124 32.78 -10.82 21.34
N ALA A 125 33.45 -11.87 20.83
CA ALA A 125 34.73 -11.77 20.15
C ALA A 125 34.61 -11.61 18.61
N SER A 126 33.40 -11.63 18.06
CA SER A 126 33.17 -11.67 16.62
C SER A 126 33.68 -10.41 15.90
N VAL A 127 34.31 -10.60 14.74
CA VAL A 127 34.86 -9.49 13.94
C VAL A 127 33.76 -8.51 13.53
N ASP A 128 32.59 -9.02 13.17
CA ASP A 128 31.42 -8.21 12.78
C ASP A 128 30.95 -7.27 13.90
N VAL A 129 31.01 -7.73 15.16
CA VAL A 129 30.69 -6.91 16.34
C VAL A 129 31.69 -5.76 16.44
N TRP A 130 32.98 -6.07 16.58
CA TRP A 130 34.00 -5.06 16.83
C TRP A 130 34.22 -4.11 15.65
N SER A 131 34.06 -4.59 14.42
CA SER A 131 34.12 -3.71 13.24
C SER A 131 32.94 -2.76 13.18
N THR A 132 31.74 -3.18 13.60
CA THR A 132 30.56 -2.30 13.72
C THR A 132 30.73 -1.29 14.86
N LEU A 133 31.15 -1.74 16.06
CA LEU A 133 31.47 -0.85 17.17
C LEU A 133 32.51 0.20 16.79
N LYS A 134 33.53 -0.19 16.02
CA LYS A 134 34.53 0.75 15.49
C LYS A 134 33.90 1.85 14.64
N VAL A 135 33.03 1.48 13.71
CA VAL A 135 32.34 2.44 12.83
C VAL A 135 31.54 3.42 13.67
N TRP A 136 30.74 2.94 14.61
CA TRP A 136 29.96 3.81 15.48
C TRP A 136 30.81 4.67 16.41
N MET A 137 31.93 4.17 16.95
CA MET A 137 32.83 5.01 17.75
C MET A 137 33.59 6.06 16.91
N ASP A 138 33.68 5.87 15.59
CA ASP A 138 34.32 6.82 14.67
C ASP A 138 33.34 7.89 14.17
N THR A 139 32.05 7.57 14.06
CA THR A 139 31.03 8.46 13.47
C THR A 139 30.03 9.03 14.48
N ALA A 140 29.72 8.29 15.55
CA ALA A 140 28.89 8.78 16.64
C ALA A 140 29.76 9.43 17.73
N VAL A 141 29.13 10.23 18.60
CA VAL A 141 29.73 10.69 19.84
C VAL A 141 29.39 9.63 20.91
N PRO A 142 30.31 8.72 21.31
CA PRO A 142 29.96 7.61 22.19
C PRO A 142 29.38 8.08 23.53
N ALA A 143 29.88 9.22 24.02
CA ALA A 143 29.47 9.88 25.26
C ALA A 143 28.08 10.53 25.22
N ASP A 144 27.44 10.66 24.05
CA ASP A 144 26.11 11.25 23.94
C ASP A 144 25.04 10.19 24.20
N SER A 145 24.41 10.23 25.38
CA SER A 145 23.31 9.32 25.73
C SER A 145 22.03 9.58 24.94
N GLU A 146 21.86 10.80 24.44
CA GLU A 146 20.70 11.22 23.63
C GLU A 146 20.98 11.12 22.12
N GLY A 147 22.14 10.55 21.76
CA GLY A 147 22.50 10.24 20.38
C GLY A 147 21.57 9.18 19.77
N PRO A 148 21.72 8.89 18.46
CA PRO A 148 20.85 7.94 17.79
C PRO A 148 20.97 6.53 18.37
N GLU A 149 19.89 5.76 18.29
CA GLU A 149 19.92 4.31 18.56
C GLU A 149 20.84 3.63 17.53
N LEU A 150 21.59 2.63 17.97
CA LEU A 150 22.60 1.94 17.17
C LEU A 150 22.22 0.48 17.01
N MET A 151 21.76 0.09 15.83
CA MET A 151 21.18 -1.21 15.58
C MET A 151 22.07 -2.07 14.71
N LEU A 152 22.55 -3.20 15.25
CA LEU A 152 23.21 -4.24 14.48
C LEU A 152 22.16 -5.24 14.00
N VAL A 153 21.86 -5.23 12.71
CA VAL A 153 20.97 -6.21 12.08
C VAL A 153 21.81 -7.26 11.38
N THR A 154 21.66 -8.52 11.77
CA THR A 154 22.50 -9.60 11.25
C THR A 154 21.78 -10.92 11.07
N THR A 155 22.14 -11.61 10.01
CA THR A 155 21.73 -12.98 9.69
C THR A 155 22.33 -14.02 10.65
N GLN A 156 23.34 -13.64 11.43
CA GLN A 156 23.93 -14.48 12.49
C GLN A 156 23.03 -14.52 13.72
N VAL A 157 23.15 -15.57 14.54
CA VAL A 157 22.39 -15.70 15.80
C VAL A 157 23.31 -15.47 16.99
N ALA A 158 22.94 -14.57 17.88
CA ALA A 158 23.67 -14.29 19.12
C ALA A 158 23.67 -15.52 20.02
N ARG A 159 24.85 -15.91 20.49
CA ARG A 159 24.98 -17.05 21.40
C ARG A 159 24.32 -16.70 22.75
N PRO A 160 23.39 -17.52 23.26
CA PRO A 160 22.80 -17.28 24.58
C PRO A 160 23.87 -17.19 25.67
N GLY A 161 23.70 -16.23 26.59
CA GLY A 161 24.62 -15.99 27.71
C GLY A 161 25.90 -15.22 27.36
N THR A 162 25.96 -14.57 26.18
CA THR A 162 27.04 -13.63 25.83
C THR A 162 26.56 -12.18 25.93
N ALA A 163 27.47 -11.22 26.02
CA ALA A 163 27.13 -9.80 26.09
C ALA A 163 26.27 -9.33 24.90
N ILE A 164 26.60 -9.80 23.70
CA ILE A 164 25.83 -9.45 22.49
C ILE A 164 24.39 -9.98 22.52
N ALA A 165 24.15 -11.14 23.15
CA ALA A 165 22.78 -11.61 23.36
C ALA A 165 22.02 -10.72 24.37
N ALA A 166 22.71 -10.14 25.34
CA ALA A 166 22.13 -9.18 26.28
C ALA A 166 21.81 -7.82 25.67
N LEU A 167 22.19 -7.56 24.41
CA LEU A 167 21.81 -6.35 23.66
C LEU A 167 20.58 -6.54 22.76
N ARG A 168 19.98 -7.73 22.76
CA ARG A 168 18.69 -7.94 22.10
C ARG A 168 17.55 -7.36 22.94
N LEU A 169 16.45 -6.98 22.28
CA LEU A 169 15.30 -6.38 22.95
C LEU A 169 14.69 -7.30 24.03
N GLU A 170 14.59 -8.61 23.78
CA GLU A 170 13.91 -9.54 24.70
C GLU A 170 14.77 -9.96 25.89
N THR A 171 16.09 -9.80 25.80
CA THR A 171 17.07 -10.25 26.80
C THR A 171 17.95 -9.12 27.29
N ARG A 172 17.46 -7.88 27.16
CA ARG A 172 18.18 -6.63 27.43
C ARG A 172 18.76 -6.61 28.85
N ASP A 173 20.08 -6.52 28.97
CA ASP A 173 20.83 -6.31 30.22
C ASP A 173 22.12 -5.53 29.90
N ASP A 174 22.04 -4.21 30.06
CA ASP A 174 23.12 -3.28 29.67
C ASP A 174 24.39 -3.49 30.51
N ASP A 175 24.24 -3.78 31.81
CA ASP A 175 25.38 -3.97 32.72
C ASP A 175 26.12 -5.27 32.40
N PHE A 176 25.38 -6.35 32.11
CA PHE A 176 25.97 -7.62 31.65
C PHE A 176 26.62 -7.45 30.27
N ALA A 177 25.99 -6.72 29.36
CA ALA A 177 26.53 -6.44 28.04
C ALA A 177 27.84 -5.64 28.11
N LEU A 178 27.86 -4.57 28.90
CA LEU A 178 29.06 -3.76 29.12
C LEU A 178 30.19 -4.62 29.70
N SER A 179 29.93 -5.30 30.82
CA SER A 179 30.94 -6.13 31.51
C SER A 179 31.53 -7.20 30.58
N GLY A 180 30.68 -7.87 29.79
CA GLY A 180 31.15 -8.90 28.87
C GLY A 180 31.92 -8.32 27.67
N LEU A 181 31.54 -7.15 27.16
CA LEU A 181 32.28 -6.46 26.10
C LEU A 181 33.63 -5.90 26.58
N GLU A 182 33.72 -5.38 27.81
CA GLU A 182 35.00 -5.01 28.43
C GLU A 182 35.93 -6.22 28.54
N MET A 183 35.42 -7.36 29.01
CA MET A 183 36.18 -8.61 29.09
C MET A 183 36.65 -9.07 27.70
N ALA A 184 35.78 -9.02 26.69
CA ALA A 184 36.14 -9.35 25.32
C ALA A 184 37.15 -8.34 24.73
N ALA A 185 37.12 -7.08 25.14
CA ALA A 185 38.06 -6.05 24.68
C ALA A 185 39.48 -6.29 25.20
N LEU A 186 39.63 -6.86 26.40
CA LEU A 186 40.93 -7.23 26.99
C LEU A 186 41.59 -8.42 26.30
N GLU A 187 40.81 -9.24 25.59
CA GLU A 187 41.36 -10.36 24.82
C GLU A 187 42.13 -9.87 23.59
N ARG A 188 43.20 -10.60 23.24
CA ARG A 188 44.03 -10.29 22.08
C ARG A 188 43.26 -10.48 20.77
N ALA A 189 43.26 -9.47 19.93
CA ALA A 189 42.77 -9.53 18.56
C ALA A 189 43.86 -9.10 17.56
N SER A 190 43.46 -8.81 16.31
CA SER A 190 44.35 -8.35 15.25
C SER A 190 43.68 -7.33 14.35
N GLY A 191 44.48 -6.42 13.77
CA GLY A 191 44.02 -5.43 12.79
C GLY A 191 42.94 -4.51 13.37
N ARG A 192 41.93 -4.21 12.54
CA ARG A 192 40.85 -3.26 12.88
C ARG A 192 40.05 -3.63 14.13
N THR A 193 39.94 -4.92 14.45
CA THR A 193 39.28 -5.39 15.69
C THR A 193 40.09 -5.04 16.93
N GLN A 194 41.43 -5.09 16.86
CA GLN A 194 42.29 -4.69 17.99
C GLN A 194 42.16 -3.19 18.26
N GLU A 195 42.19 -2.37 17.21
CA GLU A 195 42.00 -0.92 17.30
C GLU A 195 40.64 -0.56 17.92
N ALA A 196 39.58 -1.26 17.54
CA ALA A 196 38.24 -1.06 18.11
C ALA A 196 38.19 -1.36 19.61
N ARG A 197 38.81 -2.45 20.04
CA ARG A 197 38.85 -2.85 21.45
C ARG A 197 39.62 -1.84 22.29
N GLU A 198 40.78 -1.39 21.79
CA GLU A 198 41.58 -0.37 22.44
C GLU A 198 40.84 0.97 22.54
N GLN A 199 40.13 1.38 21.48
CA GLN A 199 39.29 2.58 21.49
C GLN A 199 38.15 2.46 22.49
N PHE A 200 37.46 1.32 22.55
CA PHE A 200 36.39 1.07 23.52
C PHE A 200 36.90 1.13 24.95
N LEU A 201 38.05 0.52 25.25
CA LEU A 201 38.68 0.57 26.59
C LEU A 201 39.23 1.96 26.95
N ALA A 202 39.50 2.81 25.95
CA ALA A 202 39.94 4.18 26.17
C ALA A 202 38.78 5.14 26.49
N LEU A 203 37.53 4.73 26.25
CA LEU A 203 36.36 5.48 26.69
C LEU A 203 36.27 5.46 28.22
N GLY A 204 35.79 6.56 28.82
CA GLY A 204 35.51 6.58 30.26
C GLY A 204 34.34 5.63 30.60
N PRO A 205 34.23 5.13 31.85
CA PRO A 205 33.16 4.20 32.23
C PRO A 205 31.75 4.72 31.95
N ALA A 206 31.52 6.03 32.15
CA ALA A 206 30.25 6.67 31.84
C ALA A 206 29.96 6.70 30.33
N ASP A 207 30.99 6.94 29.51
CA ASP A 207 30.85 6.98 28.04
C ASP A 207 30.62 5.58 27.48
N GLN A 208 31.25 4.56 28.05
CA GLN A 208 30.99 3.16 27.69
C GLN A 208 29.54 2.78 28.01
N GLN A 209 29.03 3.14 29.19
CA GLN A 209 27.64 2.88 29.54
C GLN A 209 26.69 3.59 28.58
N ALA A 210 26.90 4.88 28.32
CA ALA A 210 26.07 5.68 27.41
C ALA A 210 26.09 5.13 25.97
N PHE A 211 27.24 4.62 25.53
CA PHE A 211 27.37 3.99 24.22
C PHE A 211 26.64 2.65 24.16
N ILE A 212 26.83 1.77 25.16
CA ILE A 212 26.18 0.46 25.24
C ILE A 212 24.66 0.60 25.35
N SER A 213 24.15 1.57 26.12
CA SER A 213 22.71 1.76 26.30
C SER A 213 21.98 2.14 25.01
N ARG A 214 22.68 2.64 23.99
CA ARG A 214 22.09 2.93 22.67
C ARG A 214 22.17 1.76 21.70
N ILE A 215 22.93 0.71 22.00
CA ILE A 215 23.12 -0.40 21.07
C ILE A 215 22.01 -1.43 21.21
N GLN A 216 21.45 -1.86 20.09
CA GLN A 216 20.51 -2.97 20.01
C GLN A 216 20.94 -3.97 18.95
N VAL A 217 20.73 -5.27 19.21
CA VAL A 217 21.07 -6.35 18.29
C VAL A 217 19.78 -7.02 17.80
N ILE A 218 19.60 -7.04 16.48
CA ILE A 218 18.59 -7.84 15.78
C ILE A 218 19.31 -9.00 15.11
N ASP A 219 19.36 -10.13 15.81
CA ASP A 219 19.99 -11.35 15.33
C ASP A 219 19.00 -12.26 14.60
N GLY A 220 19.52 -13.23 13.85
CA GLY A 220 18.71 -14.17 13.08
C GLY A 220 17.82 -13.48 12.04
N SER A 221 18.25 -12.31 11.54
CA SER A 221 17.48 -11.58 10.54
C SER A 221 17.29 -12.45 9.27
N PRO A 222 16.17 -12.29 8.56
CA PRO A 222 15.93 -12.96 7.28
C PRO A 222 17.08 -12.76 6.28
N HIS A 223 17.26 -13.74 5.39
CA HIS A 223 18.22 -13.64 4.30
C HIS A 223 17.64 -12.79 3.15
N ILE A 224 18.49 -12.32 2.25
CA ILE A 224 18.06 -11.51 1.10
C ILE A 224 16.97 -12.20 0.26
N ASP A 225 17.01 -13.51 0.15
CA ASP A 225 16.02 -14.31 -0.60
C ASP A 225 14.62 -14.30 0.05
N ASP A 226 14.55 -14.01 1.35
CA ASP A 226 13.30 -13.94 2.12
C ASP A 226 12.65 -12.55 2.03
N VAL A 227 13.44 -11.50 1.79
CA VAL A 227 12.99 -10.10 1.81
C VAL A 227 11.82 -9.84 0.84
N PRO A 228 11.82 -10.35 -0.41
CA PRO A 228 10.67 -10.19 -1.30
C PRO A 228 9.34 -10.71 -0.73
N GLY A 229 9.38 -11.85 -0.02
CA GLY A 229 8.20 -12.40 0.64
C GLY A 229 7.72 -11.52 1.80
N LEU A 230 8.65 -10.94 2.55
CA LEU A 230 8.34 -10.03 3.65
C LEU A 230 7.78 -8.69 3.17
N VAL A 231 8.34 -8.11 2.12
CA VAL A 231 7.80 -6.90 1.48
C VAL A 231 6.38 -7.15 0.98
N ARG A 232 6.13 -8.29 0.32
CA ARG A 232 4.78 -8.70 -0.09
C ARG A 232 3.83 -8.79 1.11
N ALA A 233 4.28 -9.35 2.24
CA ALA A 233 3.46 -9.48 3.44
C ALA A 233 3.14 -8.09 4.05
N GLN A 234 4.08 -7.15 4.08
CA GLN A 234 3.81 -5.79 4.55
C GLN A 234 2.77 -5.08 3.68
N LEU A 235 2.82 -5.31 2.36
CA LEU A 235 1.90 -4.71 1.40
C LEU A 235 0.57 -5.44 1.26
N HIS A 236 0.26 -6.46 2.08
CA HIS A 236 -0.90 -7.33 1.85
C HIS A 236 -2.23 -6.60 1.68
N TRP A 237 -2.49 -5.52 2.45
CA TRP A 237 -3.69 -4.70 2.31
C TRP A 237 -3.68 -3.77 1.08
N ALA A 238 -2.50 -3.53 0.51
CA ALA A 238 -2.28 -2.70 -0.68
C ALA A 238 -2.21 -3.51 -1.98
N LEU A 239 -2.03 -4.84 -1.90
CA LEU A 239 -1.94 -5.70 -3.07
C LEU A 239 -3.26 -5.70 -3.87
N PRO A 240 -3.24 -5.31 -5.16
CA PRO A 240 -4.41 -5.44 -6.02
C PRO A 240 -4.60 -6.91 -6.42
N THR A 241 -5.80 -7.44 -6.18
CA THR A 241 -6.14 -8.84 -6.47
C THR A 241 -5.96 -9.15 -7.96
N GLY A 242 -5.22 -10.22 -8.27
CA GLY A 242 -4.94 -10.67 -9.64
C GLY A 242 -3.85 -9.86 -10.37
N HIS A 243 -3.30 -8.83 -9.73
CA HIS A 243 -2.23 -7.99 -10.27
C HIS A 243 -1.06 -7.83 -9.29
N GLU A 244 -0.96 -8.72 -8.29
CA GLU A 244 -0.03 -8.59 -7.17
C GLU A 244 1.42 -8.50 -7.64
N ASP A 245 1.82 -9.37 -8.57
CA ASP A 245 3.20 -9.43 -9.05
C ASP A 245 3.57 -8.19 -9.90
N ALA A 246 2.62 -7.66 -10.66
CA ALA A 246 2.82 -6.43 -11.44
C ALA A 246 2.94 -5.21 -10.53
N PHE A 247 2.09 -5.12 -9.50
CA PHE A 247 2.16 -4.08 -8.50
C PHE A 247 3.48 -4.14 -7.71
N LEU A 248 3.89 -5.34 -7.26
CA LEU A 248 5.16 -5.51 -6.57
C LEU A 248 6.35 -5.13 -7.46
N ALA A 249 6.34 -5.48 -8.75
CA ALA A 249 7.38 -5.06 -9.67
C ALA A 249 7.47 -3.52 -9.81
N MET A 250 6.33 -2.82 -9.76
CA MET A 250 6.30 -1.35 -9.76
C MET A 250 6.87 -0.76 -8.47
N VAL A 251 6.52 -1.34 -7.31
CA VAL A 251 7.07 -0.91 -6.02
C VAL A 251 8.59 -1.11 -5.99
N TRP A 252 9.07 -2.28 -6.43
CA TRP A 252 10.51 -2.56 -6.52
C TRP A 252 11.24 -1.59 -7.44
N ARG A 253 10.70 -1.36 -8.63
CA ARG A 253 11.27 -0.39 -9.57
C ARG A 253 11.34 1.01 -8.97
N TRP A 254 10.25 1.48 -8.37
CA TRP A 254 10.22 2.79 -7.73
C TRP A 254 11.26 2.88 -6.62
N TRP A 255 11.36 1.85 -5.79
CA TRP A 255 12.34 1.80 -4.71
C TRP A 255 13.78 1.79 -5.25
N ASP A 256 14.07 1.02 -6.30
CA ASP A 256 15.40 1.00 -6.93
C ASP A 256 15.76 2.40 -7.46
N GLU A 257 14.81 3.13 -8.03
CA GLU A 257 15.00 4.52 -8.47
C GLU A 257 15.32 5.46 -7.27
N GLN A 258 14.67 5.26 -6.12
CA GLN A 258 14.97 6.01 -4.88
C GLN A 258 16.34 5.65 -4.30
N ALA A 259 16.62 4.35 -4.15
CA ALA A 259 17.89 3.86 -3.62
C ALA A 259 19.07 4.36 -4.47
N LEU A 260 18.96 4.28 -5.79
CA LEU A 260 19.98 4.82 -6.70
C LEU A 260 20.16 6.33 -6.54
N ALA A 261 19.07 7.08 -6.34
CA ALA A 261 19.14 8.52 -6.11
C ALA A 261 19.83 8.88 -4.78
N MET A 262 19.61 8.11 -3.71
CA MET A 262 20.31 8.27 -2.42
C MET A 262 21.80 7.96 -2.56
N LEU A 263 22.14 6.83 -3.18
CA LEU A 263 23.54 6.42 -3.41
C LEU A 263 24.31 7.41 -4.30
N GLN A 264 23.62 8.07 -5.24
CA GLN A 264 24.19 9.14 -6.08
C GLN A 264 24.19 10.52 -5.40
N ARG A 265 23.72 10.63 -4.15
CA ARG A 265 23.55 11.88 -3.39
C ARG A 265 22.69 12.93 -4.10
N ARG A 266 21.75 12.46 -4.95
CA ARG A 266 20.73 13.32 -5.58
C ARG A 266 19.54 13.57 -4.67
N GLN A 267 19.34 12.72 -3.68
CA GLN A 267 18.37 12.88 -2.60
C GLN A 267 18.99 12.43 -1.28
N HIS A 268 18.47 12.95 -0.17
CA HIS A 268 18.98 12.66 1.17
C HIS A 268 18.41 11.35 1.72
N GLY A 269 17.08 11.20 1.60
CA GLY A 269 16.32 10.06 2.07
C GLY A 269 14.97 9.97 1.36
N VAL A 270 14.13 9.05 1.81
CA VAL A 270 12.73 8.93 1.42
C VAL A 270 11.86 9.07 2.67
N ASP A 271 11.03 10.11 2.71
CA ASP A 271 10.05 10.29 3.78
C ASP A 271 9.03 9.13 3.78
N ALA A 272 8.66 8.66 4.97
CA ALA A 272 7.64 7.61 5.13
C ALA A 272 6.29 8.00 4.50
N SER A 273 5.88 9.26 4.68
CA SER A 273 4.68 9.81 4.05
C SER A 273 4.77 9.83 2.52
N ALA A 274 5.92 10.20 1.94
CA ALA A 274 6.14 10.19 0.49
C ALA A 274 6.11 8.77 -0.08
N ALA A 275 6.70 7.80 0.63
CA ALA A 275 6.64 6.39 0.28
C ALA A 275 5.20 5.85 0.28
N HIS A 276 4.43 6.18 1.33
CA HIS A 276 3.02 5.82 1.41
C HIS A 276 2.21 6.37 0.22
N VAL A 277 2.39 7.65 -0.12
CA VAL A 277 1.74 8.28 -1.27
C VAL A 277 2.14 7.60 -2.58
N ALA A 278 3.42 7.27 -2.77
CA ALA A 278 3.89 6.58 -3.96
C ALA A 278 3.26 5.19 -4.12
N VAL A 279 3.26 4.38 -3.05
CA VAL A 279 2.66 3.04 -3.04
C VAL A 279 1.15 3.10 -3.30
N ALA A 280 0.44 4.03 -2.65
CA ALA A 280 -0.98 4.26 -2.88
C ALA A 280 -1.26 4.65 -4.35
N GLY A 281 -0.49 5.59 -4.89
CA GLY A 281 -0.61 6.00 -6.30
C GLY A 281 -0.33 4.88 -7.30
N MET A 282 0.57 3.94 -6.98
CA MET A 282 0.75 2.72 -7.79
C MET A 282 -0.45 1.80 -7.69
N ARG A 283 -1.01 1.61 -6.48
CA ARG A 283 -2.20 0.78 -6.27
C ARG A 283 -3.39 1.32 -7.05
N ASP A 284 -3.55 2.64 -7.09
CA ASP A 284 -4.64 3.31 -7.81
C ASP A 284 -4.61 3.01 -9.31
N GLN A 285 -3.44 2.73 -9.91
CA GLN A 285 -3.33 2.32 -11.31
C GLN A 285 -3.96 0.95 -11.58
N PHE A 286 -4.02 0.09 -10.55
CA PHE A 286 -4.70 -1.20 -10.61
C PHE A 286 -6.14 -1.14 -10.10
N THR A 287 -6.52 -0.02 -9.47
CA THR A 287 -7.83 0.13 -8.81
C THR A 287 -8.80 1.00 -9.65
N ARG A 288 -8.31 1.79 -10.63
CA ARG A 288 -9.14 2.72 -11.42
C ARG A 288 -9.47 2.24 -12.85
N ALA A 289 -10.17 1.11 -12.95
CA ALA A 289 -10.94 0.77 -14.16
C ALA A 289 -12.47 0.92 -14.01
N MET A 290 -13.07 0.81 -12.81
CA MET A 290 -14.49 1.16 -12.55
C MET A 290 -14.70 1.50 -11.08
N LEU A 291 -15.38 2.61 -10.76
CA LEU A 291 -16.10 2.70 -9.49
C LEU A 291 -17.22 1.64 -9.57
N PRO A 292 -17.22 0.58 -8.75
CA PRO A 292 -18.27 -0.42 -8.84
C PRO A 292 -19.58 0.20 -8.36
N THR A 293 -20.65 0.00 -9.13
CA THR A 293 -22.01 0.12 -8.60
C THR A 293 -22.20 -1.06 -7.67
N THR A 294 -22.32 -0.79 -6.37
CA THR A 294 -22.52 -1.80 -5.33
C THR A 294 -23.97 -1.85 -4.86
N ILE A 295 -24.79 -0.89 -5.28
CA ILE A 295 -26.22 -0.82 -4.98
C ILE A 295 -27.00 -0.99 -6.30
N GLU A 296 -27.33 -2.23 -6.63
CA GLU A 296 -28.07 -2.58 -7.84
C GLU A 296 -29.56 -2.26 -7.70
N LEU A 297 -30.21 -1.92 -8.81
CA LEU A 297 -31.62 -1.48 -8.79
C LEU A 297 -32.59 -2.62 -8.46
N ASP A 298 -32.28 -3.84 -8.90
CA ASP A 298 -33.11 -5.03 -8.72
C ASP A 298 -33.06 -5.60 -7.29
N GLU A 299 -32.08 -5.17 -6.49
CA GLU A 299 -31.95 -5.53 -5.08
C GLU A 299 -32.79 -4.64 -4.13
N ILE A 300 -33.42 -3.59 -4.64
CA ILE A 300 -34.09 -2.57 -3.84
C ILE A 300 -35.61 -2.80 -3.80
N ASP A 301 -36.15 -2.94 -2.59
CA ASP A 301 -37.59 -2.80 -2.35
C ASP A 301 -37.98 -1.31 -2.39
N ALA A 302 -38.39 -0.86 -3.58
CA ALA A 302 -38.80 0.51 -3.81
C ALA A 302 -39.98 0.97 -2.93
N HIS A 303 -40.82 0.06 -2.40
CA HIS A 303 -41.91 0.43 -1.51
C HIS A 303 -41.42 0.66 -0.09
N ALA A 304 -40.57 -0.23 0.41
CA ALA A 304 -39.95 -0.08 1.72
C ALA A 304 -39.07 1.18 1.82
N VAL A 305 -38.26 1.45 0.78
CA VAL A 305 -37.42 2.66 0.73
C VAL A 305 -38.28 3.91 0.68
N ALA A 306 -39.34 3.93 -0.16
CA ALA A 306 -40.25 5.08 -0.22
C ALA A 306 -40.88 5.41 1.13
N ALA A 307 -41.34 4.40 1.88
CA ALA A 307 -41.91 4.60 3.21
C ALA A 307 -40.88 5.11 4.24
N THR A 308 -39.60 4.74 4.09
CA THR A 308 -38.53 5.13 5.01
C THR A 308 -38.15 6.60 4.85
N TYR A 309 -38.12 7.12 3.61
CA TYR A 309 -37.63 8.46 3.29
C TYR A 309 -38.74 9.48 3.02
N ASP A 310 -40.01 9.15 3.27
CA ASP A 310 -41.18 9.99 2.93
C ASP A 310 -41.15 11.39 3.58
N ASN A 311 -40.55 11.49 4.76
CA ASN A 311 -40.45 12.75 5.52
C ASN A 311 -39.17 13.55 5.25
N CYS A 312 -38.30 13.10 4.35
CA CYS A 312 -37.07 13.82 4.03
C CYS A 312 -37.38 15.18 3.37
N PRO A 313 -36.65 16.25 3.69
CA PRO A 313 -36.82 17.57 3.08
C PRO A 313 -36.90 17.53 1.55
N PHE A 314 -36.08 16.73 0.85
CA PHE A 314 -36.15 16.65 -0.62
C PHE A 314 -37.49 16.09 -1.13
N VAL A 315 -38.13 15.17 -0.39
CA VAL A 315 -39.45 14.62 -0.73
C VAL A 315 -40.53 15.68 -0.55
N GLN A 316 -40.44 16.49 0.50
CA GLN A 316 -41.34 17.64 0.69
C GLN A 316 -41.21 18.64 -0.45
N GLN A 317 -39.98 18.89 -0.93
CA GLN A 317 -39.77 19.74 -2.10
C GLN A 317 -40.46 19.19 -3.36
N MET A 318 -40.49 17.88 -3.56
CA MET A 318 -41.18 17.26 -4.70
C MET A 318 -42.71 17.42 -4.62
N HIS A 319 -43.28 17.41 -3.42
CA HIS A 319 -44.69 17.71 -3.22
C HIS A 319 -45.03 19.16 -3.57
N TRP A 320 -44.13 20.12 -3.28
CA TRP A 320 -44.36 21.52 -3.61
C TRP A 320 -44.52 21.76 -5.10
N VAL A 321 -43.86 20.98 -5.94
CA VAL A 321 -43.95 21.08 -7.41
C VAL A 321 -44.94 20.08 -8.02
N ALA A 322 -45.78 19.44 -7.20
CA ALA A 322 -46.75 18.44 -7.62
C ALA A 322 -46.13 17.31 -8.48
N TYR A 323 -44.95 16.83 -8.09
CA TYR A 323 -44.23 15.81 -8.86
C TYR A 323 -45.00 14.48 -8.90
N PRO A 324 -45.07 13.77 -10.05
CA PRO A 324 -45.90 12.58 -10.18
C PRO A 324 -45.52 11.47 -9.18
N PRO A 325 -46.47 10.83 -8.46
CA PRO A 325 -46.18 9.88 -7.38
C PRO A 325 -45.26 8.70 -7.76
N ARG A 326 -45.40 8.18 -8.99
CA ARG A 326 -44.53 7.10 -9.48
C ARG A 326 -43.10 7.56 -9.74
N ASN A 327 -42.92 8.81 -10.16
CA ASN A 327 -41.60 9.38 -10.38
C ASN A 327 -40.97 9.80 -9.05
N LEU A 328 -41.78 10.25 -8.08
CA LEU A 328 -41.33 10.49 -6.71
C LEU A 328 -40.75 9.22 -6.10
N GLN A 329 -41.44 8.07 -6.22
CA GLN A 329 -40.90 6.79 -5.75
C GLN A 329 -39.53 6.47 -6.38
N ARG A 330 -39.36 6.72 -7.68
CA ARG A 330 -38.07 6.52 -8.38
C ARG A 330 -37.00 7.50 -7.90
N ALA A 331 -37.35 8.75 -7.63
CA ALA A 331 -36.45 9.75 -7.09
C ALA A 331 -35.96 9.38 -5.68
N ILE A 332 -36.84 8.84 -4.84
CA ILE A 332 -36.47 8.32 -3.52
C ILE A 332 -35.50 7.13 -3.65
N VAL A 333 -35.71 6.24 -4.61
CA VAL A 333 -34.75 5.15 -4.90
C VAL A 333 -33.41 5.72 -5.38
N ASP A 334 -33.39 6.68 -6.31
CA ASP A 334 -32.16 7.30 -6.80
C ASP A 334 -31.39 8.01 -5.66
N TYR A 335 -32.08 8.71 -4.75
CA TYR A 335 -31.50 9.31 -3.53
C TYR A 335 -30.83 8.24 -2.66
N TYR A 336 -31.58 7.20 -2.29
CA TYR A 336 -31.10 6.13 -1.42
C TYR A 336 -29.85 5.46 -2.03
N ARG A 337 -29.91 5.14 -3.32
CA ARG A 337 -28.79 4.52 -4.06
C ARG A 337 -27.57 5.41 -4.06
N ALA A 338 -27.71 6.68 -4.43
CA ALA A 338 -26.58 7.60 -4.47
C ALA A 338 -25.96 7.79 -3.08
N HIS A 339 -26.77 8.03 -2.04
CA HIS A 339 -26.29 8.20 -0.68
C HIS A 339 -25.51 6.98 -0.21
N THR A 340 -26.09 5.79 -0.36
CA THR A 340 -25.47 4.53 0.10
C THR A 340 -24.21 4.19 -0.70
N GLN A 341 -24.23 4.44 -2.01
CA GLN A 341 -23.08 4.26 -2.89
C GLN A 341 -21.92 5.19 -2.53
N ILE A 342 -22.22 6.46 -2.23
CA ILE A 342 -21.22 7.48 -1.85
C ILE A 342 -20.61 7.14 -0.50
N VAL A 343 -21.43 6.79 0.51
CA VAL A 343 -20.93 6.33 1.82
C VAL A 343 -20.02 5.12 1.64
N HIS A 344 -20.44 4.13 0.87
CA HIS A 344 -19.62 2.96 0.58
C HIS A 344 -18.27 3.33 -0.05
N TRP A 345 -18.26 4.23 -1.03
CA TRP A 345 -17.01 4.67 -1.66
C TRP A 345 -16.12 5.50 -0.73
N LEU A 346 -16.69 6.34 0.13
CA LEU A 346 -15.93 7.12 1.11
C LEU A 346 -15.29 6.21 2.18
N ASP A 347 -16.07 5.28 2.73
CA ASP A 347 -15.61 4.34 3.76
C ASP A 347 -14.46 3.44 3.28
N HIS A 348 -14.44 3.12 1.98
CA HIS A 348 -13.43 2.25 1.36
C HIS A 348 -12.35 3.03 0.59
N ALA A 349 -12.28 4.36 0.78
CA ALA A 349 -11.34 5.25 0.09
C ALA A 349 -11.35 5.11 -1.46
N LEU A 350 -12.48 4.71 -2.04
CA LEU A 350 -12.70 4.62 -3.50
C LEU A 350 -13.05 5.99 -4.10
N LEU A 351 -13.60 6.90 -3.29
CA LEU A 351 -13.89 8.28 -3.62
C LEU A 351 -13.27 9.19 -2.55
N SER A 352 -12.59 10.26 -2.95
CA SER A 352 -12.12 11.26 -1.98
C SER A 352 -13.20 12.29 -1.64
N PRO A 353 -13.21 12.84 -0.40
CA PRO A 353 -14.13 13.92 -0.03
C PRO A 353 -14.02 15.16 -0.95
N ALA A 354 -12.81 15.48 -1.41
CA ALA A 354 -12.58 16.60 -2.32
C ALA A 354 -13.19 16.37 -3.72
N GLU A 355 -13.14 15.14 -4.24
CA GLU A 355 -13.80 14.78 -5.50
C GLU A 355 -15.34 14.88 -5.37
N LEU A 356 -15.91 14.43 -4.24
CA LEU A 356 -17.34 14.56 -3.96
C LEU A 356 -17.79 16.03 -3.85
N THR A 357 -17.02 16.85 -3.13
CA THR A 357 -17.32 18.29 -2.98
C THR A 357 -17.35 18.98 -4.33
N ARG A 358 -16.31 18.80 -5.15
CA ARG A 358 -16.24 19.38 -6.51
C ARG A 358 -17.43 18.95 -7.36
N PHE A 359 -17.80 17.67 -7.31
CA PHE A 359 -18.96 17.16 -8.03
C PHE A 359 -20.27 17.80 -7.58
N GLY A 360 -20.46 17.99 -6.26
CA GLY A 360 -21.60 18.70 -5.71
C GLY A 360 -21.65 20.17 -6.14
N GLU A 361 -20.50 20.84 -6.21
CA GLU A 361 -20.39 22.23 -6.68
C GLU A 361 -20.74 22.37 -8.17
N GLU A 362 -20.30 21.45 -9.03
CA GLU A 362 -20.67 21.43 -10.45
C GLU A 362 -22.19 21.25 -10.64
N LEU A 363 -22.81 20.36 -9.86
CA LEU A 363 -24.27 20.16 -9.90
C LEU A 363 -25.04 21.39 -9.39
N LEU A 364 -24.52 22.07 -8.37
CA LEU A 364 -25.09 23.30 -7.83
C LEU A 364 -25.05 24.42 -8.88
N ASP A 365 -23.89 24.64 -9.51
CA ASP A 365 -23.68 25.64 -10.56
C ASP A 365 -24.57 25.39 -11.80
N GLU A 366 -24.78 24.13 -12.20
CA GLU A 366 -25.79 23.80 -13.22
C GLU A 366 -27.21 24.15 -12.80
N TRP A 367 -27.59 23.82 -11.56
CA TRP A 367 -28.91 24.11 -11.05
C TRP A 367 -29.16 25.63 -10.94
N GLU A 368 -28.19 26.40 -10.45
CA GLU A 368 -28.32 27.87 -10.28
C GLU A 368 -28.67 28.56 -11.61
N ARG A 369 -27.97 28.18 -12.69
CA ARG A 369 -28.24 28.72 -14.04
C ARG A 369 -29.67 28.45 -14.50
N GLU A 370 -30.13 27.20 -14.36
CA GLU A 370 -31.47 26.81 -14.82
C GLU A 370 -32.57 27.34 -13.90
N PHE A 371 -32.29 27.49 -12.62
CA PHE A 371 -33.21 28.10 -11.65
C PHE A 371 -33.41 29.59 -11.94
N GLU A 372 -32.36 30.34 -12.27
CA GLU A 372 -32.46 31.74 -12.69
C GLU A 372 -33.34 31.90 -13.94
N TRP A 373 -33.15 31.04 -14.95
CA TRP A 373 -34.02 31.02 -16.14
C TRP A 373 -35.47 30.71 -15.78
N MET A 374 -35.71 29.74 -14.89
CA MET A 374 -37.04 29.41 -14.43
C MET A 374 -37.72 30.61 -13.75
N GLU A 375 -37.02 31.32 -12.86
CA GLU A 375 -37.54 32.52 -12.17
C GLU A 375 -37.85 33.65 -13.16
N MET A 376 -36.99 33.85 -14.15
CA MET A 376 -37.22 34.81 -15.23
C MET A 376 -38.47 34.46 -16.06
N GLU A 377 -38.64 33.18 -16.43
CA GLU A 377 -39.76 32.71 -17.25
C GLU A 377 -41.13 32.89 -16.57
N ILE A 378 -41.21 32.60 -15.27
CA ILE A 378 -42.48 32.71 -14.52
C ILE A 378 -42.81 34.15 -14.12
N GLY A 379 -41.78 34.99 -13.90
CA GLY A 379 -41.94 36.37 -13.48
C GLY A 379 -42.45 36.55 -12.03
N PRO A 380 -42.48 37.80 -11.53
CA PRO A 380 -42.67 38.09 -10.10
C PRO A 380 -44.10 37.91 -9.57
N VAL A 381 -45.09 37.78 -10.46
CA VAL A 381 -46.52 37.68 -10.09
C VAL A 381 -47.11 36.33 -10.52
N ALA A 382 -46.26 35.32 -10.68
CA ALA A 382 -46.68 33.96 -11.01
C ALA A 382 -47.64 33.42 -9.94
N ASP A 383 -48.74 32.83 -10.37
CA ASP A 383 -49.62 32.09 -9.47
C ASP A 383 -48.96 30.78 -9.02
N GLU A 384 -49.51 30.18 -7.96
CA GLU A 384 -48.96 28.95 -7.38
C GLU A 384 -48.87 27.83 -8.42
N ILE A 385 -49.91 27.65 -9.24
CA ILE A 385 -49.93 26.61 -10.28
C ILE A 385 -48.78 26.78 -11.27
N SER A 386 -48.50 28.01 -11.70
CA SER A 386 -47.39 28.32 -12.61
C SER A 386 -46.03 28.03 -11.96
N LYS A 387 -45.86 28.37 -10.67
CA LYS A 387 -44.62 28.06 -9.92
C LYS A 387 -44.42 26.55 -9.77
N GLN A 388 -45.48 25.79 -9.50
CA GLN A 388 -45.42 24.34 -9.43
C GLN A 388 -45.02 23.73 -10.78
N GLN A 389 -45.67 24.16 -11.87
CA GLN A 389 -45.39 23.67 -13.22
C GLN A 389 -43.95 23.99 -13.66
N ALA A 390 -43.46 25.20 -13.36
CA ALA A 390 -42.10 25.60 -13.68
C ALA A 390 -41.06 24.78 -12.88
N GLY A 391 -41.30 24.57 -11.59
CA GLY A 391 -40.43 23.73 -10.77
C GLY A 391 -40.40 22.27 -11.22
N ALA A 392 -41.55 21.72 -11.61
CA ALA A 392 -41.63 20.37 -12.19
C ALA A 392 -40.88 20.27 -13.53
N LYS A 393 -40.94 21.32 -14.36
CA LYS A 393 -40.19 21.42 -15.62
C LYS A 393 -38.67 21.45 -15.37
N LEU A 394 -38.20 22.31 -14.45
CA LEU A 394 -36.80 22.41 -14.05
C LEU A 394 -36.27 21.06 -13.56
N LEU A 395 -36.97 20.45 -12.59
CA LEU A 395 -36.61 19.14 -12.05
C LEU A 395 -36.52 18.10 -13.18
N ARG A 396 -37.53 18.00 -14.04
CA ARG A 396 -37.53 17.05 -15.16
C ARG A 396 -36.34 17.29 -16.10
N GLN A 397 -36.02 18.55 -16.41
CA GLN A 397 -34.92 18.90 -17.29
C GLN A 397 -33.58 18.43 -16.72
N LEU A 398 -33.25 18.78 -15.47
CA LEU A 398 -31.98 18.40 -14.85
C LEU A 398 -31.86 16.87 -14.63
N MET A 399 -33.00 16.17 -14.45
CA MET A 399 -33.00 14.70 -14.36
C MET A 399 -32.77 14.01 -15.73
N GLN A 400 -32.98 14.71 -16.85
CA GLN A 400 -32.81 14.18 -18.21
C GLN A 400 -31.45 14.55 -18.82
N GLN A 401 -30.82 15.61 -18.33
CA GLN A 401 -29.48 16.01 -18.77
C GLN A 401 -28.43 15.00 -18.30
N ALA A 402 -27.48 14.69 -19.18
CA ALA A 402 -26.21 14.11 -18.77
C ALA A 402 -25.46 15.21 -18.00
N GLY A 403 -25.62 15.24 -16.68
CA GLY A 403 -24.93 16.20 -15.81
C GLY A 403 -23.42 15.98 -15.77
N PRO A 404 -22.69 16.69 -14.89
CA PRO A 404 -21.30 16.41 -14.63
C PRO A 404 -21.14 14.95 -14.21
N PHE A 405 -19.95 14.41 -14.41
CA PHE A 405 -19.62 13.08 -13.95
C PHE A 405 -18.68 13.20 -12.75
N LEU A 406 -19.00 12.53 -11.64
CA LEU A 406 -18.17 12.44 -10.43
C LEU A 406 -16.71 12.07 -10.76
N SER A 407 -16.53 11.26 -11.81
CA SER A 407 -15.27 10.95 -12.45
C SER A 407 -15.48 10.84 -13.96
N ARG A 408 -14.43 11.08 -14.77
CA ARG A 408 -14.45 10.88 -16.23
C ARG A 408 -14.88 9.47 -16.68
N ARG A 409 -15.09 8.53 -15.75
CA ARG A 409 -15.25 7.09 -16.00
C ARG A 409 -16.39 6.41 -15.19
N TYR A 410 -17.24 7.17 -14.48
CA TYR A 410 -18.48 6.63 -13.87
C TYR A 410 -19.68 7.40 -14.42
N HIS A 411 -20.55 6.68 -15.14
CA HIS A 411 -21.58 7.28 -16.00
C HIS A 411 -23.01 6.86 -15.63
N ASP A 412 -23.18 6.13 -14.52
CA ASP A 412 -24.51 5.69 -14.12
C ASP A 412 -25.35 6.89 -13.70
N ALA A 413 -26.39 7.16 -14.50
CA ALA A 413 -27.22 8.34 -14.37
C ALA A 413 -27.95 8.45 -13.01
N PHE A 414 -28.08 7.36 -12.24
CA PHE A 414 -28.72 7.42 -10.92
C PHE A 414 -27.91 8.25 -9.93
N LEU A 415 -26.57 8.28 -10.05
CA LEU A 415 -25.71 8.98 -9.10
C LEU A 415 -25.90 10.49 -9.17
N ALA A 416 -25.88 11.08 -10.38
CA ALA A 416 -26.11 12.51 -10.54
C ALA A 416 -27.54 12.92 -10.16
N ARG A 417 -28.54 12.04 -10.41
CA ARG A 417 -29.93 12.28 -9.99
C ARG A 417 -30.06 12.25 -8.47
N GLY A 418 -29.55 11.21 -7.82
CA GLY A 418 -29.56 11.07 -6.38
C GLY A 418 -28.75 12.13 -5.65
N GLN A 419 -27.59 12.53 -6.18
CA GLN A 419 -26.78 13.61 -5.59
C GLN A 419 -27.51 14.96 -5.61
N ARG A 420 -28.28 15.27 -6.67
CA ARG A 420 -29.15 16.45 -6.65
C ARG A 420 -30.24 16.34 -5.58
N HIS A 421 -30.77 15.15 -5.33
CA HIS A 421 -31.70 14.95 -4.21
C HIS A 421 -31.03 15.13 -2.85
N ILE A 422 -29.79 14.68 -2.67
CA ILE A 422 -28.99 14.93 -1.46
C ILE A 422 -28.78 16.43 -1.24
N LEU A 423 -28.38 17.17 -2.28
CA LEU A 423 -28.24 18.64 -2.21
C LEU A 423 -29.58 19.35 -1.90
N ALA A 424 -30.70 18.81 -2.39
CA ALA A 424 -32.03 19.34 -2.08
C ALA A 424 -32.44 19.02 -0.63
N ASP A 425 -32.01 17.87 -0.10
CA ASP A 425 -32.23 17.46 1.28
C ASP A 425 -31.45 18.33 2.26
N GLU A 426 -30.21 18.68 1.91
CA GLU A 426 -29.34 19.64 2.60
C GLU A 426 -29.84 21.10 2.49
N GLY A 427 -30.89 21.35 1.69
CA GLY A 427 -31.43 22.69 1.44
C GLY A 427 -30.53 23.60 0.58
N ARG A 428 -29.48 23.04 -0.04
CA ARG A 428 -28.56 23.77 -0.92
C ARG A 428 -29.19 24.09 -2.28
N ILE A 429 -30.06 23.21 -2.77
CA ILE A 429 -30.87 23.44 -3.97
C ILE A 429 -32.36 23.27 -3.69
N GLY A 430 -33.20 23.75 -4.59
CA GLY A 430 -34.62 23.44 -4.54
C GLY A 430 -35.36 23.60 -5.85
N TRP A 431 -36.59 23.07 -5.87
CA TRP A 431 -37.35 22.92 -7.11
C TRP A 431 -38.44 23.96 -7.28
N HIS A 432 -38.98 24.50 -6.19
CA HIS A 432 -40.01 25.53 -6.22
C HIS A 432 -39.37 26.92 -6.17
N ALA A 433 -39.92 27.93 -6.85
CA ALA A 433 -39.40 29.30 -6.80
C ALA A 433 -39.21 29.82 -5.35
N ASP A 434 -40.24 29.61 -4.52
CA ASP A 434 -40.20 29.97 -3.09
C ASP A 434 -39.58 28.90 -2.17
N PHE A 435 -38.73 27.97 -2.66
CA PHE A 435 -38.28 26.81 -1.87
C PHE A 435 -37.58 27.21 -0.56
N ARG A 436 -36.78 28.28 -0.56
CA ARG A 436 -36.07 28.76 0.65
C ARG A 436 -37.06 29.11 1.77
N ALA A 437 -38.06 29.93 1.45
CA ALA A 437 -39.10 30.32 2.40
C ALA A 437 -39.95 29.12 2.86
N ARG A 438 -40.13 28.10 2.01
CA ARG A 438 -40.85 26.87 2.36
C ARG A 438 -40.02 25.93 3.25
N LEU A 439 -38.70 25.82 3.01
CA LEU A 439 -37.77 25.08 3.86
C LEU A 439 -37.68 25.69 5.26
N GLU A 440 -37.57 27.02 5.36
CA GLU A 440 -37.59 27.73 6.64
C GLU A 440 -38.85 27.41 7.46
N ARG A 441 -40.02 27.37 6.81
CA ARG A 441 -41.28 27.01 7.48
C ARG A 441 -41.31 25.55 7.92
N LEU A 442 -40.72 24.64 7.15
CA LEU A 442 -40.60 23.22 7.48
C LEU A 442 -39.74 22.99 8.73
N LEU A 443 -38.65 23.76 8.87
CA LEU A 443 -37.73 23.66 10.00
C LEU A 443 -38.26 24.31 11.29
N VAL A 444 -39.28 25.16 11.18
CA VAL A 444 -39.88 25.92 12.30
C VAL A 444 -41.16 25.25 12.84
N GLN A 445 -41.77 24.31 12.11
CA GLN A 445 -42.90 23.51 12.61
C GLN A 445 -42.37 22.25 13.34
N PRO A 446 -42.79 22.00 14.60
CA PRO A 446 -42.26 20.92 15.44
C PRO A 446 -42.70 19.51 15.01
#